data_AF-A0A954QEW8-F1
#
_entry.id   AF-A0A954QEW8-F1
#
_cell.length_a   1.000
_cell.length_b   1.000
_cell.length_c   1.000
_cell.angle_alpha   90.00
_cell.angle_beta   90.00
_cell.angle_gamma   90.00
#
_symmetry.space_group_name_H-M   'P 1'
#
loop_
_entity.id
_entity.type
_entity.pdbx_description
1 polymer ?
#
loop_
_entity_poly.entity_id
_entity_poly.type
_entity_poly.pdbx_seq_one_letter_code
_entity_poly.pdbx_strand_id
1 'polypeptide(L)'
;GPVATGAPLFYRTLQRPTSAVNQRGESVLVELADVDHVAVEPAAKDVRFIGRTETHSVELTFERPLDDGQPVLLFDGWIEYPYSQTMFAAWQAGAEFAAPTLEAADEYGQWHVVAEQFGYMAGMPRESALPLDTQQLPPGCRKLRLSSNLEIYWDRIAVAFAEEPAEIQRHEYPLVSAAVAERGFAQRTTFAQHRPYYDDRRCVPLWDTRHLRGNYTQLGEALPLASAVDDAVIVFGPGEEVELTFAAPPESNDSTGTVDSGATQRFVLELNGWCKDMDLYTRDGETVAPLPRRATTGSPTASDAIAVERDREKLHAEYNTRFRAGH
;
A
#
# COMPACT_ATOMS: atom_id res chain seq x y z
N GLY A 1 -0.27 -6.25 12.68
CA GLY A 1 0.25 -4.90 12.43
C GLY A 1 -0.80 -3.83 12.72
N PRO A 2 -0.37 -2.57 12.90
CA PRO A 2 -1.26 -1.41 13.01
C PRO A 2 -2.16 -1.26 11.77
N VAL A 3 -3.33 -0.66 11.97
CA VAL A 3 -4.27 -0.37 10.88
C VAL A 3 -3.76 0.83 10.10
N ALA A 4 -3.71 0.74 8.77
CA ALA A 4 -3.45 1.90 7.91
C ALA A 4 -4.62 2.88 8.03
N THR A 5 -4.37 4.07 8.56
CA THR A 5 -5.42 5.05 8.88
C THR A 5 -5.76 5.98 7.72
N GLY A 6 -4.86 6.12 6.74
CA GLY A 6 -4.96 7.15 5.69
C GLY A 6 -4.77 8.59 6.21
N ALA A 7 -4.48 8.76 7.50
CA ALA A 7 -4.25 10.07 8.08
C ALA A 7 -2.95 10.68 7.52
N PRO A 8 -2.94 11.97 7.16
CA PRO A 8 -1.73 12.62 6.67
C PRO A 8 -0.68 12.70 7.78
N LEU A 9 0.58 12.48 7.41
CA LEU A 9 1.75 12.68 8.27
C LEU A 9 2.61 13.78 7.65
N PHE A 10 2.90 14.81 8.43
CA PHE A 10 3.72 15.95 8.01
C PHE A 10 5.02 15.96 8.78
N TYR A 11 6.12 16.27 8.09
CA TYR A 11 7.45 16.38 8.68
C TYR A 11 8.32 17.31 7.82
N ARG A 12 9.24 18.06 8.42
CA ARG A 12 10.31 18.80 7.70
C ARG A 12 11.68 18.16 7.82
N THR A 13 11.89 17.36 8.87
CA THR A 13 13.20 16.75 9.15
C THR A 13 13.14 15.24 9.02
N LEU A 14 14.14 14.72 8.32
CA LEU A 14 14.39 13.29 8.15
C LEU A 14 15.78 12.99 8.71
N GLN A 15 15.88 12.00 9.58
CA GLN A 15 17.14 11.52 10.13
C GLN A 15 17.48 10.17 9.48
N ARG A 16 18.54 10.17 8.68
CA ARG A 16 19.11 8.95 8.10
C ARG A 16 20.01 8.24 9.13
N PRO A 17 20.15 6.90 9.04
CA PRO A 17 21.14 6.19 9.83
C PRO A 17 22.56 6.68 9.50
N THR A 18 23.44 6.70 10.49
CA THR A 18 24.89 6.92 10.32
C THR A 18 25.67 5.62 10.13
N SER A 19 25.04 4.49 10.46
CA SER A 19 25.54 3.14 10.21
C SER A 19 24.36 2.20 10.00
N ALA A 20 24.51 1.25 9.07
CA ALA A 20 23.57 0.16 8.87
C ALA A 20 24.35 -1.13 8.64
N VAL A 21 24.07 -2.18 9.42
CA VAL A 21 24.79 -3.45 9.36
C VAL A 21 23.79 -4.59 9.24
N ASN A 22 23.99 -5.48 8.28
CA ASN A 22 23.11 -6.64 8.09
C ASN A 22 23.47 -7.78 9.06
N GLN A 23 22.70 -8.87 9.03
CA GLN A 23 22.92 -10.07 9.85
C GLN A 23 24.27 -10.77 9.62
N ARG A 24 24.98 -10.45 8.52
CA ARG A 24 26.31 -11.00 8.19
C ARG A 24 27.45 -10.10 8.70
N GLY A 25 27.13 -8.98 9.33
CA GLY A 25 28.13 -8.00 9.79
C GLY A 25 28.65 -7.08 8.68
N GLU A 26 28.00 -7.05 7.51
CA GLU A 26 28.38 -6.21 6.39
C GLU A 26 27.66 -4.86 6.49
N SER A 27 28.38 -3.78 6.17
CA SER A 27 27.77 -2.45 6.05
C SER A 27 26.85 -2.41 4.83
N VAL A 28 25.60 -2.03 5.06
CA VAL A 28 24.56 -1.86 4.02
C VAL A 28 24.01 -0.42 4.01
N LEU A 29 24.80 0.52 4.51
CA LEU A 29 24.40 1.93 4.66
C LEU A 29 24.15 2.61 3.31
N VAL A 30 24.89 2.23 2.27
CA VAL A 30 24.78 2.84 0.94
C VAL A 30 23.45 2.46 0.30
N GLU A 31 23.10 1.17 0.38
CA GLU A 31 21.87 0.56 -0.12
C GLU A 31 20.60 0.98 0.64
N LEU A 32 20.73 1.76 1.72
CA LEU A 32 19.61 2.25 2.53
C LEU A 32 19.50 3.78 2.56
N ALA A 33 20.37 4.47 1.84
CA ALA A 33 20.51 5.92 1.96
C ALA A 33 19.40 6.70 1.24
N ASP A 34 18.95 6.19 0.10
CA ASP A 34 18.12 6.90 -0.88
C ASP A 34 17.16 5.96 -1.60
N VAL A 35 16.17 6.52 -2.31
CA VAL A 35 15.22 5.73 -3.12
C VAL A 35 15.74 5.64 -4.55
N ASP A 36 16.76 4.81 -4.77
CA ASP A 36 17.42 4.63 -6.07
C ASP A 36 17.18 3.24 -6.69
N HIS A 37 16.41 2.41 -5.99
CA HIS A 37 16.09 1.04 -6.31
C HIS A 37 17.30 0.09 -6.34
N VAL A 38 18.33 0.37 -5.54
CA VAL A 38 19.45 -0.51 -5.23
C VAL A 38 19.33 -0.93 -3.76
N ALA A 39 18.49 -1.93 -3.53
CA ALA A 39 18.11 -2.33 -2.18
C ALA A 39 19.12 -3.28 -1.53
N VAL A 40 19.02 -3.41 -0.21
CA VAL A 40 19.71 -4.45 0.57
C VAL A 40 19.31 -5.84 0.07
N GLU A 41 20.30 -6.67 -0.27
CA GLU A 41 20.05 -8.06 -0.61
C GLU A 41 19.54 -8.86 0.60
N PRO A 42 18.39 -9.55 0.48
CA PRO A 42 17.85 -10.35 1.57
C PRO A 42 18.73 -11.57 1.85
N ALA A 43 18.39 -12.34 2.89
CA ALA A 43 19.05 -13.61 3.17
C ALA A 43 18.79 -14.66 2.07
N ALA A 44 19.43 -15.83 2.21
CA ALA A 44 19.26 -16.95 1.30
C ALA A 44 17.77 -17.30 1.14
N LYS A 45 17.32 -17.36 -0.11
CA LYS A 45 15.93 -17.64 -0.47
C LYS A 45 15.56 -19.08 -0.15
N ASP A 46 14.36 -19.29 0.39
CA ASP A 46 13.79 -20.62 0.52
C ASP A 46 13.22 -21.07 -0.82
N VAL A 47 13.93 -21.98 -1.49
CA VAL A 47 13.56 -22.46 -2.83
C VAL A 47 12.20 -23.17 -2.87
N ARG A 48 11.61 -23.51 -1.71
CA ARG A 48 10.28 -24.16 -1.62
C ARG A 48 9.14 -23.14 -1.67
N PHE A 49 9.35 -21.93 -1.19
CA PHE A 49 8.29 -20.94 -0.98
C PHE A 49 8.76 -19.56 -1.46
N ILE A 50 8.18 -19.11 -2.58
CA ILE A 50 8.40 -17.76 -3.12
C ILE A 50 8.17 -16.68 -2.04
N GLY A 51 9.01 -15.65 -2.03
CA GLY A 51 8.87 -14.56 -1.07
C GLY A 51 9.39 -14.86 0.34
N ARG A 52 10.00 -16.03 0.55
CA ARG A 52 10.55 -16.44 1.85
C ARG A 52 12.06 -16.61 1.78
N THR A 53 12.75 -16.26 2.86
CA THR A 53 14.19 -16.43 3.03
C THR A 53 14.51 -17.08 4.39
N GLU A 54 15.79 -17.31 4.66
CA GLU A 54 16.26 -17.39 6.05
C GLU A 54 16.00 -16.08 6.78
N THR A 55 16.00 -16.10 8.12
CA THR A 55 15.85 -14.88 8.90
C THR A 55 17.02 -13.92 8.62
N HIS A 56 16.70 -12.67 8.36
CA HIS A 56 17.66 -11.58 8.19
C HIS A 56 17.30 -10.41 9.07
N SER A 57 18.27 -9.52 9.24
CA SER A 57 18.09 -8.29 9.99
C SER A 57 18.98 -7.18 9.47
N VAL A 58 18.54 -5.95 9.69
CA VAL A 58 19.36 -4.75 9.54
C VAL A 58 19.36 -4.00 10.86
N GLU A 59 20.55 -3.78 11.41
CA GLU A 59 20.78 -2.92 12.57
C GLU A 59 21.19 -1.53 12.12
N LEU A 60 20.41 -0.53 12.53
CA LEU A 60 20.55 0.88 12.17
C LEU A 60 21.04 1.65 13.38
N THR A 61 22.04 2.50 13.21
CA THR A 61 22.48 3.47 14.24
C THR A 61 22.22 4.88 13.74
N PHE A 62 21.75 5.73 14.62
CA PHE A 62 21.36 7.10 14.35
C PHE A 62 22.20 8.09 15.18
N GLU A 63 22.44 9.29 14.64
CA GLU A 63 23.26 10.30 15.32
C GLU A 63 22.59 10.84 16.59
N ARG A 64 21.31 11.19 16.51
CA ARG A 64 20.52 11.76 17.61
C ARG A 64 19.51 10.74 18.14
N PRO A 65 19.13 10.85 19.43
CA PRO A 65 18.08 10.00 20.00
C PRO A 65 16.77 10.08 19.20
N LEU A 66 16.03 8.99 19.18
CA LEU A 66 14.77 8.84 18.44
C LEU A 66 13.54 9.10 19.32
N ASP A 67 13.71 9.16 20.63
CA ASP A 67 12.66 9.41 21.62
C ASP A 67 12.35 10.90 21.85
N ASP A 68 12.99 11.80 21.08
CA ASP A 68 12.72 13.24 21.10
C ASP A 68 11.73 13.63 19.99
N GLY A 69 10.48 13.94 20.37
CA GLY A 69 9.41 14.34 19.44
C GLY A 69 8.44 13.22 19.08
N GLN A 70 7.96 13.20 17.83
CA GLN A 70 7.03 12.18 17.31
C GLN A 70 7.71 11.37 16.19
N PRO A 71 8.55 10.39 16.52
CA PRO A 71 9.27 9.59 15.54
C PRO A 71 8.32 8.76 14.67
N VAL A 72 8.60 8.73 13.37
CA VAL A 72 7.95 7.90 12.36
C VAL A 72 9.04 7.19 11.58
N LEU A 73 9.05 5.85 11.63
CA LEU A 73 9.91 5.06 10.75
C LEU A 73 9.35 5.19 9.32
N LEU A 74 10.15 5.78 8.43
CA LEU A 74 9.89 5.82 7.00
C LEU A 74 10.77 4.80 6.32
N PHE A 75 10.17 4.00 5.44
CA PHE A 75 10.88 2.92 4.79
C PHE A 75 10.32 2.67 3.40
N ASP A 76 11.23 2.53 2.45
CA ASP A 76 10.95 2.31 1.04
C ASP A 76 11.46 0.94 0.66
N GLY A 77 10.68 0.25 -0.14
CA GLY A 77 11.07 -1.07 -0.61
C GLY A 77 9.97 -1.75 -1.39
N TRP A 78 10.27 -2.98 -1.77
CA TRP A 78 9.32 -3.91 -2.38
C TRP A 78 9.62 -5.31 -1.86
N ILE A 79 8.72 -6.24 -2.13
CA ILE A 79 8.85 -7.61 -1.69
C ILE A 79 8.58 -8.54 -2.86
N GLU A 80 9.21 -9.72 -2.85
CA GLU A 80 8.68 -10.82 -3.66
C GLU A 80 7.44 -11.39 -2.94
N TYR A 81 6.26 -11.19 -3.54
CA TYR A 81 4.99 -11.37 -2.85
C TYR A 81 4.49 -12.82 -2.95
N PRO A 82 4.30 -13.55 -1.84
CA PRO A 82 3.76 -14.91 -1.89
C PRO A 82 2.27 -14.93 -2.19
N TYR A 83 1.82 -15.94 -2.95
CA TYR A 83 0.39 -16.20 -3.18
C TYR A 83 -0.23 -16.97 -2.01
N SER A 84 -1.55 -16.89 -1.84
CA SER A 84 -2.27 -17.57 -0.76
C SER A 84 -2.02 -19.08 -0.74
N GLN A 85 -1.98 -19.73 -1.91
CA GLN A 85 -1.59 -21.14 -2.01
C GLN A 85 -0.17 -21.44 -1.51
N THR A 86 0.79 -20.52 -1.72
CA THR A 86 2.16 -20.67 -1.22
C THR A 86 2.20 -20.52 0.30
N MET A 87 1.50 -19.51 0.82
CA MET A 87 1.39 -19.28 2.27
C MET A 87 0.75 -20.49 2.98
N PHE A 88 -0.29 -21.07 2.38
CA PHE A 88 -0.94 -22.28 2.92
C PHE A 88 0.00 -23.50 2.89
N ALA A 89 0.70 -23.73 1.78
CA ALA A 89 1.68 -24.82 1.67
C ALA A 89 2.84 -24.66 2.67
N ALA A 90 3.32 -23.43 2.87
CA ALA A 90 4.36 -23.13 3.85
C ALA A 90 3.88 -23.40 5.28
N TRP A 91 2.67 -22.98 5.62
CA TRP A 91 2.04 -23.29 6.90
C TRP A 91 1.95 -24.81 7.15
N GLN A 92 1.53 -25.60 6.16
CA GLN A 92 1.48 -27.06 6.28
C GLN A 92 2.86 -27.69 6.52
N ALA A 93 3.92 -27.05 6.01
CA ALA A 93 5.30 -27.46 6.20
C ALA A 93 5.95 -26.90 7.49
N GLY A 94 5.20 -26.15 8.32
CA GLY A 94 5.73 -25.47 9.49
C GLY A 94 6.71 -24.33 9.16
N ALA A 95 6.66 -23.81 7.94
CA ALA A 95 7.48 -22.69 7.47
C ALA A 95 6.68 -21.38 7.58
N GLU A 96 6.88 -20.66 8.67
CA GLU A 96 6.23 -19.38 8.90
C GLU A 96 6.83 -18.27 8.01
N PHE A 97 5.97 -17.33 7.60
CA PHE A 97 6.33 -16.03 7.04
C PHE A 97 6.20 -14.99 8.16
N ALA A 98 7.32 -14.46 8.62
CA ALA A 98 7.42 -13.49 9.70
C ALA A 98 7.54 -12.09 9.11
N ALA A 99 6.46 -11.29 9.23
CA ALA A 99 6.50 -9.88 8.86
C ALA A 99 7.58 -9.14 9.68
N PRO A 100 8.05 -7.97 9.21
CA PRO A 100 9.05 -7.19 9.91
C PRO A 100 8.69 -6.93 11.38
N THR A 101 9.63 -7.25 12.26
CA THR A 101 9.61 -6.85 13.67
C THR A 101 10.68 -5.78 13.88
N LEU A 102 10.29 -4.69 14.54
CA LEU A 102 11.16 -3.59 14.93
C LEU A 102 11.52 -3.72 16.41
N GLU A 103 12.81 -3.66 16.70
CA GLU A 103 13.38 -3.60 18.03
C GLU A 103 14.20 -2.33 18.20
N ALA A 104 14.28 -1.83 19.44
CA ALA A 104 15.06 -0.67 19.83
C ALA A 104 16.06 -1.04 20.92
N ALA A 105 17.32 -0.58 20.80
CA ALA A 105 18.33 -0.87 21.82
C ALA A 105 18.31 0.17 22.95
N ASP A 106 18.45 -0.29 24.18
CA ASP A 106 18.70 0.58 25.34
C ASP A 106 20.18 0.96 25.50
N GLU A 107 20.48 1.73 26.55
CA GLU A 107 21.83 2.18 26.88
C GLU A 107 22.81 1.03 27.22
N TYR A 108 22.28 -0.13 27.62
CA TYR A 108 23.05 -1.34 27.94
C TYR A 108 23.23 -2.25 26.72
N GLY A 109 22.64 -1.90 25.57
CA GLY A 109 22.65 -2.70 24.34
C GLY A 109 21.66 -3.86 24.35
N GLN A 110 20.69 -3.88 25.27
CA GLN A 110 19.59 -4.85 25.22
C GLN A 110 18.53 -4.38 24.23
N TRP A 111 18.01 -5.32 23.45
CA TRP A 111 17.00 -5.07 22.43
C TRP A 111 15.59 -5.27 22.99
N HIS A 112 14.72 -4.29 22.78
CA HIS A 112 13.32 -4.30 23.20
C HIS A 112 12.42 -4.24 21.96
N VAL A 113 11.44 -5.14 21.86
CA VAL A 113 10.47 -5.11 20.76
C VAL A 113 9.57 -3.88 20.91
N VAL A 114 9.49 -3.06 19.87
CA VAL A 114 8.67 -1.84 19.84
C VAL A 114 7.57 -1.89 18.77
N ALA A 115 7.71 -2.76 17.78
CA ALA A 115 6.63 -3.09 16.86
C ALA A 115 6.79 -4.52 16.34
N GLU A 116 6.02 -5.46 16.87
CA GLU A 116 6.04 -6.86 16.44
C GLU A 116 5.26 -7.06 15.15
N GLN A 117 5.88 -7.71 14.15
CA GLN A 117 5.24 -8.11 12.88
C GLN A 117 4.30 -7.02 12.33
N PHE A 118 4.84 -5.80 12.20
CA PHE A 118 4.03 -4.60 11.98
C PHE A 118 3.46 -4.50 10.57
N GLY A 119 4.01 -5.24 9.61
CA GLY A 119 3.58 -5.24 8.21
C GLY A 119 4.69 -4.80 7.26
N TYR A 120 4.36 -4.63 5.98
CA TYR A 120 5.31 -4.38 4.89
C TYR A 120 4.58 -3.81 3.65
N MET A 121 5.31 -3.36 2.63
CA MET A 121 4.72 -2.81 1.39
C MET A 121 4.06 -3.90 0.57
N ALA A 122 2.94 -3.57 -0.07
CA ALA A 122 2.34 -4.45 -1.07
C ALA A 122 3.01 -4.31 -2.44
N GLY A 123 3.80 -5.33 -2.81
CA GLY A 123 4.19 -5.71 -4.17
C GLY A 123 5.18 -4.78 -4.88
N MET A 124 4.74 -3.57 -5.25
CA MET A 124 5.57 -2.60 -5.97
C MET A 124 6.41 -1.75 -5.00
N PRO A 125 7.48 -1.10 -5.49
CA PRO A 125 8.22 -0.10 -4.71
C PRO A 125 7.26 0.94 -4.14
N ARG A 126 7.22 1.06 -2.82
CA ARG A 126 6.38 2.02 -2.09
C ARG A 126 7.12 2.55 -0.88
N GLU A 127 6.89 3.82 -0.59
CA GLU A 127 7.16 4.39 0.72
C GLU A 127 6.09 3.89 1.70
N SER A 128 6.48 3.58 2.93
CA SER A 128 5.60 3.22 4.02
C SER A 128 6.03 3.92 5.30
N ALA A 129 5.05 4.16 6.17
CA ALA A 129 5.25 4.89 7.42
C ALA A 129 4.74 4.07 8.60
N LEU A 130 5.53 4.01 9.67
CA LEU A 130 5.17 3.43 10.96
C LEU A 130 5.44 4.47 12.05
N PRO A 131 4.39 5.15 12.55
CA PRO A 131 4.51 5.97 13.75
C PRO A 131 5.00 5.12 14.93
N LEU A 132 6.03 5.59 15.63
CA LEU A 132 6.61 4.88 16.77
C LEU A 132 6.07 5.48 18.07
N ASP A 133 5.61 4.63 18.97
CA ASP A 133 5.20 5.04 20.31
C ASP A 133 6.44 5.34 21.15
N THR A 134 6.65 6.61 21.49
CA THR A 134 7.81 7.04 22.29
C THR A 134 7.82 6.44 23.68
N GLN A 135 6.67 6.01 24.21
CA GLN A 135 6.62 5.31 25.51
C GLN A 135 7.20 3.90 25.44
N GLN A 136 7.30 3.31 24.24
CA GLN A 136 7.87 1.99 24.01
C GLN A 136 9.36 2.06 23.62
N LEU A 137 9.87 3.24 23.25
CA LEU A 137 11.28 3.43 22.96
C LEU A 137 12.10 3.53 24.27
N PRO A 138 13.22 2.79 24.40
CA PRO A 138 14.15 3.02 25.48
C PRO A 138 14.66 4.47 25.51
N PRO A 139 14.84 5.08 26.69
CA PRO A 139 15.35 6.45 26.80
C PRO A 139 16.70 6.63 26.10
N GLY A 140 16.83 7.68 25.30
CA GLY A 140 18.04 7.97 24.55
C GLY A 140 18.34 6.99 23.40
N CYS A 141 17.37 6.17 22.99
CA CYS A 141 17.54 5.16 21.95
C CYS A 141 18.07 5.79 20.66
N ARG A 142 19.18 5.22 20.15
CA ARG A 142 19.80 5.59 18.87
C ARG A 142 19.94 4.41 17.92
N LYS A 143 19.45 3.23 18.30
CA LYS A 143 19.63 2.02 17.50
C LYS A 143 18.32 1.28 17.32
N LEU A 144 18.03 0.95 16.07
CA LEU A 144 16.89 0.13 15.69
C LEU A 144 17.39 -1.14 15.03
N ARG A 145 16.67 -2.24 15.20
CA ARG A 145 16.88 -3.47 14.44
C ARG A 145 15.56 -3.88 13.80
N LEU A 146 15.60 -4.07 12.49
CA LEU A 146 14.51 -4.66 11.73
C LEU A 146 14.86 -6.11 11.44
N SER A 147 13.98 -7.05 11.78
CA SER A 147 14.16 -8.47 11.49
C SER A 147 12.95 -9.07 10.77
N SER A 148 13.18 -9.97 9.83
CA SER A 148 12.13 -10.65 9.05
C SER A 148 12.69 -11.91 8.39
N ASN A 149 11.82 -12.75 7.84
CA ASN A 149 12.21 -13.81 6.89
C ASN A 149 11.49 -13.70 5.54
N LEU A 150 10.89 -12.53 5.28
CA LEU A 150 10.31 -12.20 3.98
C LEU A 150 11.44 -11.80 3.01
N GLU A 151 11.29 -12.13 1.73
CA GLU A 151 12.13 -11.62 0.66
C GLU A 151 11.79 -10.13 0.41
N ILE A 152 12.25 -9.29 1.34
CA ILE A 152 12.10 -7.83 1.31
C ILE A 152 13.38 -7.19 0.80
N TYR A 153 13.20 -6.26 -0.11
CA TYR A 153 14.22 -5.39 -0.66
C TYR A 153 14.04 -4.00 -0.05
N TRP A 154 14.83 -3.69 0.99
CA TRP A 154 14.85 -2.37 1.64
C TRP A 154 15.72 -1.42 0.82
N ASP A 155 15.13 -0.35 0.30
CA ASP A 155 15.80 0.65 -0.55
C ASP A 155 16.21 1.88 0.26
N ARG A 156 15.35 2.29 1.19
CA ARG A 156 15.65 3.37 2.13
C ARG A 156 15.02 3.09 3.48
N ILE A 157 15.74 3.38 4.55
CA ILE A 157 15.16 3.43 5.91
C ILE A 157 15.65 4.70 6.62
N ALA A 158 14.72 5.46 7.16
CA ALA A 158 15.00 6.68 7.90
C ALA A 158 13.93 6.93 8.97
N VAL A 159 14.21 7.86 9.89
CA VAL A 159 13.23 8.30 10.89
C VAL A 159 12.87 9.75 10.63
N ALA A 160 11.61 10.00 10.31
CA ALA A 160 11.05 11.35 10.31
C ALA A 160 10.55 11.70 11.71
N PHE A 161 10.40 13.00 11.97
CA PHE A 161 9.76 13.48 13.19
C PHE A 161 8.51 14.24 12.77
N ALA A 162 7.36 13.67 13.09
CA ALA A 162 6.07 14.24 12.75
C ALA A 162 5.86 15.57 13.49
N GLU A 163 5.28 16.53 12.78
CA GLU A 163 4.93 17.84 13.31
C GLU A 163 3.71 18.37 12.58
N GLU A 164 2.89 19.17 13.26
CA GLU A 164 1.79 19.88 12.62
C GLU A 164 2.33 21.16 11.96
N PRO A 165 2.20 21.31 10.64
CA PRO A 165 2.58 22.56 9.97
C PRO A 165 1.64 23.71 10.37
N ALA A 166 2.16 24.94 10.37
CA ALA A 166 1.42 26.11 10.79
C ALA A 166 0.19 26.41 9.91
N GLU A 167 0.27 26.09 8.62
CA GLU A 167 -0.80 26.29 7.65
C GLU A 167 -0.96 25.05 6.76
N ILE A 168 -2.17 24.51 6.71
CA ILE A 168 -2.57 23.40 5.83
C ILE A 168 -3.86 23.80 5.14
N GLN A 169 -3.88 23.71 3.81
CA GLN A 169 -5.08 23.90 3.03
C GLN A 169 -5.43 22.59 2.33
N ARG A 170 -6.57 22.00 2.71
CA ARG A 170 -7.14 20.84 2.03
C ARG A 170 -8.19 21.33 1.04
N HIS A 171 -8.01 20.98 -0.22
CA HIS A 171 -8.98 21.22 -1.28
C HIS A 171 -9.48 19.89 -1.82
N GLU A 172 -10.80 19.70 -1.81
CA GLU A 172 -11.44 18.55 -2.43
C GLU A 172 -11.87 18.92 -3.85
N TYR A 173 -11.36 18.18 -4.83
CA TYR A 173 -11.73 18.34 -6.22
C TYR A 173 -12.82 17.33 -6.57
N PRO A 174 -13.99 17.76 -7.03
CA PRO A 174 -15.08 16.84 -7.37
C PRO A 174 -14.68 15.95 -8.54
N LEU A 175 -15.08 14.68 -8.47
CA LEU A 175 -15.04 13.75 -9.60
C LEU A 175 -16.08 14.22 -10.64
N VAL A 176 -15.64 14.48 -11.87
CA VAL A 176 -16.50 14.98 -12.95
C VAL A 176 -16.89 13.90 -13.96
N SER A 177 -16.09 12.85 -14.09
CA SER A 177 -16.44 11.67 -14.88
C SER A 177 -15.71 10.43 -14.38
N ALA A 178 -16.40 9.28 -14.48
CA ALA A 178 -15.80 7.96 -14.38
C ALA A 178 -16.22 7.14 -15.59
N ALA A 179 -15.29 6.44 -16.23
CA ALA A 179 -15.60 5.59 -17.37
C ALA A 179 -14.83 4.27 -17.33
N VAL A 180 -15.52 3.15 -17.61
CA VAL A 180 -14.91 1.83 -17.72
C VAL A 180 -14.41 1.63 -19.15
N ALA A 181 -13.14 1.27 -19.30
CA ALA A 181 -12.52 1.02 -20.60
C ALA A 181 -11.79 -0.33 -20.63
N GLU A 182 -11.77 -0.97 -21.78
CA GLU A 182 -10.98 -2.17 -22.05
C GLU A 182 -9.66 -1.76 -22.72
N ARG A 183 -8.70 -1.32 -21.90
CA ARG A 183 -7.41 -0.81 -22.39
C ARG A 183 -6.37 -1.91 -22.60
N GLY A 184 -6.54 -3.06 -21.94
CA GLY A 184 -5.54 -4.10 -21.81
C GLY A 184 -4.63 -3.86 -20.59
N PHE A 185 -3.58 -4.67 -20.46
CA PHE A 185 -2.69 -4.62 -19.31
C PHE A 185 -1.46 -3.78 -19.60
N ALA A 186 -1.06 -2.94 -18.65
CA ALA A 186 0.25 -2.29 -18.69
C ALA A 186 1.35 -3.34 -18.88
N GLN A 187 2.32 -3.07 -19.77
CA GLN A 187 3.38 -4.01 -20.08
C GLN A 187 4.22 -4.26 -18.82
N ARG A 188 4.11 -5.47 -18.26
CA ARG A 188 4.89 -5.88 -17.10
C ARG A 188 6.32 -6.22 -17.52
N THR A 189 7.28 -5.70 -16.76
CA THR A 189 8.70 -6.10 -16.77
C THR A 189 9.13 -6.36 -15.34
N THR A 190 10.16 -7.18 -15.16
CA THR A 190 10.81 -7.38 -13.86
C THR A 190 12.26 -6.93 -13.99
N PHE A 191 12.66 -5.95 -13.18
CA PHE A 191 14.05 -5.47 -13.14
C PHE A 191 14.91 -6.34 -12.20
N ALA A 192 16.16 -5.91 -11.96
CA ALA A 192 17.01 -6.52 -10.94
C ALA A 192 16.28 -6.58 -9.58
N GLN A 193 16.70 -7.51 -8.71
CA GLN A 193 16.10 -7.69 -7.38
C GLN A 193 14.59 -7.95 -7.42
N HIS A 194 14.13 -8.65 -8.48
CA HIS A 194 12.74 -8.97 -8.75
C HIS A 194 11.78 -7.76 -8.75
N ARG A 195 12.31 -6.54 -8.89
CA ARG A 195 11.51 -5.32 -8.80
C ARG A 195 10.45 -5.28 -9.91
N PRO A 196 9.15 -5.31 -9.57
CA PRO A 196 8.11 -5.26 -10.59
C PRO A 196 8.02 -3.85 -11.19
N TYR A 197 7.81 -3.78 -12.50
CA TYR A 197 7.58 -2.55 -13.23
C TYR A 197 6.47 -2.73 -14.26
N TYR A 198 5.64 -1.71 -14.42
CA TYR A 198 4.52 -1.69 -15.36
C TYR A 198 4.61 -0.41 -16.20
N ASP A 199 4.78 -0.57 -17.52
CA ASP A 199 4.75 0.55 -18.46
C ASP A 199 3.33 0.73 -18.98
N ASP A 200 2.62 1.74 -18.48
CA ASP A 200 1.23 2.04 -18.84
C ASP A 200 1.09 2.68 -20.24
N ARG A 201 2.18 3.19 -20.81
CA ARG A 201 2.20 3.72 -22.19
C ARG A 201 2.11 2.62 -23.24
N ARG A 202 2.38 1.37 -22.83
CA ARG A 202 2.23 0.18 -23.65
C ARG A 202 1.27 -0.78 -22.99
N CYS A 203 0.07 -0.84 -23.52
CA CYS A 203 -0.90 -1.85 -23.12
C CYS A 203 -0.81 -3.05 -24.07
N VAL A 204 -0.80 -4.25 -23.50
CA VAL A 204 -0.84 -5.50 -24.23
C VAL A 204 -2.20 -6.18 -24.01
N PRO A 205 -2.81 -6.77 -25.05
CA PRO A 205 -3.95 -7.65 -24.85
C PRO A 205 -3.47 -8.89 -24.10
N LEU A 206 -4.00 -9.15 -22.91
CA LEU A 206 -3.71 -10.38 -22.17
C LEU A 206 -4.87 -11.35 -22.41
N TRP A 207 -4.53 -12.49 -23.00
CA TRP A 207 -5.48 -13.43 -23.61
C TRP A 207 -5.61 -14.72 -22.78
N ASP A 208 -4.90 -14.85 -21.67
CA ASP A 208 -4.92 -16.01 -20.77
C ASP A 208 -5.57 -15.73 -19.41
N THR A 209 -6.16 -14.54 -19.21
CA THR A 209 -6.88 -14.22 -17.99
C THR A 209 -8.31 -14.75 -17.99
N ARG A 210 -8.79 -15.19 -16.83
CA ARG A 210 -10.16 -15.67 -16.63
C ARG A 210 -11.03 -14.58 -16.02
N HIS A 211 -12.26 -14.46 -16.49
CA HIS A 211 -13.31 -13.69 -15.84
C HIS A 211 -13.99 -14.52 -14.75
N LEU A 212 -14.10 -13.94 -13.56
CA LEU A 212 -15.06 -14.39 -12.55
C LEU A 212 -16.46 -14.38 -13.16
N ARG A 213 -17.25 -15.44 -12.96
CA ARG A 213 -18.59 -15.49 -13.54
C ARG A 213 -19.51 -14.47 -12.87
N GLY A 214 -20.10 -13.57 -13.65
CA GLY A 214 -21.04 -12.59 -13.14
C GLY A 214 -21.22 -11.39 -14.07
N ASN A 215 -21.92 -10.38 -13.57
CA ASN A 215 -22.10 -9.13 -14.30
C ASN A 215 -21.02 -8.12 -13.92
N TYR A 216 -20.37 -7.60 -14.95
CA TYR A 216 -19.44 -6.49 -14.89
C TYR A 216 -20.16 -5.21 -15.28
N THR A 217 -19.58 -4.08 -14.91
CA THR A 217 -20.03 -2.77 -15.38
C THR A 217 -19.90 -2.70 -16.89
N GLN A 218 -20.88 -2.06 -17.53
CA GLN A 218 -20.83 -1.73 -18.95
C GLN A 218 -19.63 -0.82 -19.26
N LEU A 219 -19.10 -0.90 -20.48
CA LEU A 219 -18.05 0.02 -20.91
C LEU A 219 -18.63 1.43 -21.10
N GLY A 220 -17.80 2.44 -20.84
CA GLY A 220 -18.20 3.84 -20.87
C GLY A 220 -18.62 4.35 -19.50
N GLU A 221 -19.56 5.30 -19.50
CA GLU A 221 -19.97 6.10 -18.34
C GLU A 221 -20.35 5.23 -17.11
N ALA A 222 -19.77 5.57 -15.96
CA ALA A 222 -19.99 4.88 -14.68
C ALA A 222 -19.88 5.83 -13.46
N LEU A 223 -19.99 7.15 -13.67
CA LEU A 223 -19.91 8.16 -12.61
C LEU A 223 -20.91 7.88 -11.47
N PRO A 224 -22.18 7.48 -11.72
CA PRO A 224 -23.11 7.17 -10.63
C PRO A 224 -22.62 6.08 -9.67
N LEU A 225 -21.83 5.10 -10.14
CA LEU A 225 -21.25 4.05 -9.31
C LEU A 225 -20.00 4.50 -8.53
N ALA A 226 -19.38 5.61 -8.91
CA ALA A 226 -18.16 6.15 -8.27
C ALA A 226 -18.40 7.44 -7.49
N SER A 227 -19.61 8.00 -7.53
CA SER A 227 -19.94 9.32 -6.95
C SER A 227 -20.07 9.31 -5.43
N ALA A 228 -20.23 8.13 -4.82
CA ALA A 228 -20.43 7.97 -3.39
C ALA A 228 -19.77 6.71 -2.85
N VAL A 229 -19.52 6.71 -1.55
CA VAL A 229 -18.95 5.58 -0.81
C VAL A 229 -20.11 4.81 -0.18
N ASP A 230 -20.95 4.17 -0.99
CA ASP A 230 -22.27 3.62 -0.58
C ASP A 230 -22.46 2.11 -0.89
N ASP A 231 -21.36 1.40 -1.14
CA ASP A 231 -21.33 -0.02 -1.53
C ASP A 231 -21.98 -0.34 -2.89
N ALA A 232 -22.44 0.68 -3.63
CA ALA A 232 -22.49 0.60 -5.08
C ALA A 232 -21.06 0.61 -5.62
N VAL A 233 -20.76 -0.22 -6.62
CA VAL A 233 -19.40 -0.48 -7.06
C VAL A 233 -19.34 -0.69 -8.55
N ILE A 234 -18.31 -0.12 -9.16
CA ILE A 234 -17.85 -0.49 -10.49
C ILE A 234 -17.18 -1.86 -10.40
N VAL A 235 -17.66 -2.81 -11.21
CA VAL A 235 -17.10 -4.14 -11.34
C VAL A 235 -16.40 -4.21 -12.69
N PHE A 236 -15.07 -4.15 -12.68
CA PHE A 236 -14.23 -4.24 -13.87
C PHE A 236 -13.33 -5.48 -13.79
N GLY A 237 -13.01 -6.02 -14.96
CA GLY A 237 -12.34 -7.29 -15.14
C GLY A 237 -10.88 -7.20 -15.55
N PRO A 238 -10.29 -8.36 -15.87
CA PRO A 238 -8.94 -8.43 -16.41
C PRO A 238 -8.78 -7.54 -17.65
N GLY A 239 -7.78 -6.64 -17.64
CA GLY A 239 -7.47 -5.77 -18.78
C GLY A 239 -8.39 -4.57 -18.90
N GLU A 240 -9.27 -4.37 -17.93
CA GLU A 240 -10.14 -3.20 -17.84
C GLU A 240 -9.59 -2.20 -16.82
N GLU A 241 -9.95 -0.95 -17.03
CA GLU A 241 -9.62 0.15 -16.13
C GLU A 241 -10.84 1.02 -15.88
N VAL A 242 -10.73 1.88 -14.87
CA VAL A 242 -11.67 2.98 -14.63
C VAL A 242 -10.91 4.29 -14.80
N GLU A 243 -11.23 5.02 -15.85
CA GLU A 243 -10.70 6.36 -16.08
C GLU A 243 -11.48 7.35 -15.20
N LEU A 244 -10.76 8.08 -14.35
CA LEU A 244 -11.33 9.08 -13.44
C LEU A 244 -10.83 10.47 -13.83
N THR A 245 -11.75 11.40 -14.07
CA THR A 245 -11.42 12.82 -14.29
C THR A 245 -11.97 13.65 -13.15
N PHE A 246 -11.14 14.53 -12.60
CA PHE A 246 -11.50 15.46 -11.53
C PHE A 246 -11.51 16.89 -12.06
N ALA A 247 -12.30 17.76 -11.44
CA ALA A 247 -12.26 19.18 -11.76
C ALA A 247 -10.86 19.74 -11.52
N ALA A 248 -10.35 20.52 -12.48
CA ALA A 248 -9.06 21.17 -12.34
C ALA A 248 -9.08 22.19 -11.20
N PRO A 249 -7.94 22.43 -10.52
CA PRO A 249 -7.81 23.58 -9.64
C PRO A 249 -8.12 24.87 -10.41
N PRO A 250 -8.79 25.85 -9.77
CA PRO A 250 -8.98 27.14 -10.40
C PRO A 250 -7.62 27.71 -10.81
N GLU A 251 -7.52 28.23 -12.03
CA GLU A 251 -6.33 28.95 -12.47
C GLU A 251 -6.07 30.07 -11.45
N SER A 252 -4.83 30.20 -10.98
CA SER A 252 -4.48 31.31 -10.10
C SER A 252 -4.60 32.60 -10.91
N ASN A 253 -5.67 33.36 -10.70
CA ASN A 253 -5.88 34.67 -11.32
C ASN A 253 -4.86 35.73 -10.86
N ASP A 254 -3.87 35.33 -10.06
CA ASP A 254 -2.85 36.23 -9.58
C ASP A 254 -1.75 36.35 -10.64
N SER A 255 -1.78 37.46 -11.38
CA SER A 255 -0.73 37.92 -12.29
C SER A 255 0.64 38.14 -11.60
N THR A 256 0.78 37.76 -10.32
CA THR A 256 2.05 37.70 -9.58
C THR A 256 2.68 36.30 -9.53
N GLY A 257 1.99 35.24 -9.99
CA GLY A 257 2.64 33.98 -10.37
C GLY A 257 3.42 33.26 -9.27
N THR A 258 3.04 33.42 -8.00
CA THR A 258 3.62 32.64 -6.92
C THR A 258 2.51 31.91 -6.17
N VAL A 259 2.43 30.59 -6.32
CA VAL A 259 2.27 29.73 -5.15
C VAL A 259 3.20 30.34 -4.10
N ASP A 260 2.67 30.84 -2.98
CA ASP A 260 3.46 31.55 -1.95
C ASP A 260 4.83 30.89 -1.85
N SER A 261 5.89 31.64 -2.14
CA SER A 261 7.22 31.09 -2.40
C SER A 261 7.71 30.26 -1.20
N GLY A 262 7.41 28.96 -1.20
CA GLY A 262 7.56 28.08 -0.04
C GLY A 262 6.46 27.01 0.15
N ALA A 263 5.27 27.17 -0.42
CA ALA A 263 4.20 26.18 -0.27
C ALA A 263 4.46 24.93 -1.14
N THR A 264 4.25 23.75 -0.54
CA THR A 264 4.39 22.46 -1.20
C THR A 264 3.01 21.89 -1.52
N GLN A 265 2.71 21.69 -2.80
CA GLN A 265 1.46 21.08 -3.23
C GLN A 265 1.61 19.55 -3.37
N ARG A 266 0.59 18.81 -2.93
CA ARG A 266 0.45 17.36 -3.08
C ARG A 266 -0.96 17.04 -3.52
N PHE A 267 -1.11 16.17 -4.51
CA PHE A 267 -2.39 15.60 -4.90
C PHE A 267 -2.51 14.21 -4.29
N VAL A 268 -3.65 13.93 -3.66
CA VAL A 268 -3.94 12.63 -3.05
C VAL A 268 -5.20 12.09 -3.70
N LEU A 269 -5.13 10.87 -4.21
CA LEU A 269 -6.28 10.13 -4.72
C LEU A 269 -6.72 9.14 -3.65
N GLU A 270 -7.94 9.33 -3.13
CA GLU A 270 -8.57 8.38 -2.21
C GLU A 270 -9.47 7.43 -2.99
N LEU A 271 -9.24 6.12 -2.88
CA LEU A 271 -10.02 5.08 -3.53
C LEU A 271 -10.67 4.19 -2.48
N ASN A 272 -11.98 3.96 -2.63
CA ASN A 272 -12.76 3.07 -1.78
C ASN A 272 -13.24 1.89 -2.61
N GLY A 273 -12.69 0.70 -2.37
CA GLY A 273 -13.02 -0.48 -3.15
C GLY A 273 -12.56 -1.78 -2.53
N TRP A 274 -12.82 -2.87 -3.25
CA TRP A 274 -12.41 -4.22 -2.88
C TRP A 274 -11.71 -4.88 -4.05
N CYS A 275 -10.73 -5.70 -3.72
CA CYS A 275 -10.12 -6.63 -4.68
C CYS A 275 -10.62 -8.04 -4.35
N LYS A 276 -11.03 -8.79 -5.37
CA LYS A 276 -11.36 -10.21 -5.24
C LYS A 276 -10.46 -11.00 -6.18
N ASP A 277 -9.69 -11.91 -5.58
CA ASP A 277 -8.77 -12.79 -6.29
C ASP A 277 -9.48 -14.08 -6.77
N MET A 278 -8.76 -14.89 -7.55
CA MET A 278 -9.15 -16.21 -8.05
C MET A 278 -8.24 -17.34 -7.52
N ASP A 279 -7.43 -17.09 -6.48
CA ASP A 279 -6.63 -18.15 -5.83
C ASP A 279 -7.54 -19.28 -5.28
N LEU A 280 -7.02 -20.51 -5.25
CA LEU A 280 -7.73 -21.72 -4.78
C LEU A 280 -8.39 -21.56 -3.40
N TYR A 281 -7.79 -20.74 -2.54
CA TYR A 281 -8.28 -20.49 -1.18
C TYR A 281 -9.16 -19.23 -1.07
N THR A 282 -9.47 -18.58 -2.19
CA THR A 282 -10.37 -17.43 -2.22
C THR A 282 -11.83 -17.87 -2.11
N ARG A 283 -12.52 -17.42 -1.08
CA ARG A 283 -13.96 -17.68 -0.93
C ARG A 283 -14.74 -17.11 -2.11
N ASP A 284 -15.56 -17.95 -2.74
CA ASP A 284 -16.34 -17.62 -3.94
C ASP A 284 -15.47 -17.10 -5.11
N GLY A 285 -14.21 -17.50 -5.20
CA GLY A 285 -13.22 -17.07 -6.22
C GLY A 285 -13.52 -17.49 -7.66
N GLU A 286 -14.73 -18.00 -7.94
CA GLU A 286 -15.20 -18.31 -9.29
C GLU A 286 -16.32 -17.37 -9.78
N THR A 287 -16.88 -16.55 -8.89
CA THR A 287 -17.98 -15.64 -9.20
C THR A 287 -17.70 -14.22 -8.77
N VAL A 288 -18.26 -13.23 -9.48
CA VAL A 288 -18.22 -11.82 -9.02
C VAL A 288 -18.94 -11.71 -7.68
N ALA A 289 -20.12 -12.33 -7.57
CA ALA A 289 -20.88 -12.42 -6.34
C ALA A 289 -20.19 -13.29 -5.28
N PRO A 290 -20.50 -13.10 -3.99
CA PRO A 290 -21.29 -11.99 -3.44
C PRO A 290 -20.53 -10.66 -3.54
N LEU A 291 -21.25 -9.57 -3.84
CA LEU A 291 -20.67 -8.24 -3.80
C LEU A 291 -20.43 -7.82 -2.35
N PRO A 292 -19.30 -7.15 -2.07
CA PRO A 292 -18.93 -6.78 -0.70
C PRO A 292 -19.86 -5.72 -0.14
N ARG A 293 -19.87 -5.63 1.19
CA ARG A 293 -20.52 -4.56 1.96
C ARG A 293 -19.58 -4.10 3.07
N ARG A 294 -19.60 -2.81 3.38
CA ARG A 294 -18.92 -2.30 4.57
C ARG A 294 -19.76 -2.63 5.80
N ALA A 295 -19.10 -2.85 6.93
CA ALA A 295 -19.79 -2.89 8.20
C ALA A 295 -20.30 -1.47 8.48
N THR A 296 -21.61 -1.29 8.64
CA THR A 296 -22.19 -0.01 9.05
C THR A 296 -21.69 0.36 10.44
N THR A 297 -20.92 1.44 10.55
CA THR A 297 -20.52 2.03 11.82
C THR A 297 -21.65 2.92 12.33
N GLY A 298 -22.28 2.51 13.43
CA GLY A 298 -23.52 3.11 13.95
C GLY A 298 -24.76 2.29 13.56
N SER A 299 -25.86 2.49 14.28
CA SER A 299 -27.14 1.84 13.96
C SER A 299 -27.95 2.76 13.04
N PRO A 300 -27.86 2.63 11.69
CA PRO A 300 -28.82 3.29 10.82
C PRO A 300 -30.24 2.85 11.20
N THR A 301 -31.22 3.72 10.98
CA THR A 301 -32.60 3.27 11.10
C THR A 301 -32.86 2.19 10.05
N ALA A 302 -33.80 1.28 10.32
CA ALA A 302 -34.13 0.23 9.36
C ALA A 302 -34.57 0.81 7.99
N SER A 303 -35.23 1.97 7.98
CA SER A 303 -35.62 2.67 6.75
C SER A 303 -34.43 3.18 5.95
N ASP A 304 -33.40 3.71 6.62
CA ASP A 304 -32.20 4.24 5.92
C ASP A 304 -31.43 3.09 5.27
N ALA A 305 -31.27 1.97 5.99
CA ALA A 305 -30.61 0.79 5.46
C ALA A 305 -31.34 0.21 4.23
N ILE A 306 -32.67 0.18 4.25
CA ILE A 306 -33.48 -0.27 3.11
C ILE A 306 -33.34 0.68 1.92
N ALA A 307 -33.33 2.00 2.15
CA ALA A 307 -33.18 2.98 1.08
C ALA A 307 -31.83 2.88 0.39
N VAL A 308 -30.73 2.83 1.17
CA VAL A 308 -29.37 2.63 0.65
C VAL A 308 -29.27 1.34 -0.15
N GLU A 309 -29.85 0.25 0.36
CA GLU A 309 -29.83 -1.02 -0.37
C GLU A 309 -30.56 -0.94 -1.71
N ARG A 310 -31.77 -0.36 -1.71
CA ARG A 310 -32.56 -0.23 -2.92
C ARG A 310 -31.84 0.62 -3.97
N ASP A 311 -31.21 1.71 -3.54
CA ASP A 311 -30.50 2.62 -4.44
C ASP A 311 -29.23 1.95 -5.00
N ARG A 312 -28.50 1.21 -4.16
CA ARG A 312 -27.39 0.34 -4.57
C ARG A 312 -27.81 -0.72 -5.59
N GLU A 313 -28.88 -1.47 -5.32
CA GLU A 313 -29.41 -2.51 -6.21
C GLU A 313 -29.86 -1.91 -7.55
N LYS A 314 -30.48 -0.73 -7.53
CA LYS A 314 -30.86 0.00 -8.74
C LYS A 314 -29.64 0.35 -9.59
N LEU A 315 -28.59 0.91 -8.97
CA LEU A 315 -27.35 1.24 -9.67
C LEU A 315 -26.68 -0.01 -10.26
N HIS A 316 -26.60 -1.11 -9.50
CA HIS A 316 -26.07 -2.37 -10.02
C HIS A 316 -26.91 -2.93 -11.16
N ALA A 317 -28.24 -2.86 -11.09
CA ALA A 317 -29.11 -3.33 -12.17
C ALA A 317 -28.99 -2.48 -13.44
N GLU A 318 -28.71 -1.18 -13.31
CA GLU A 318 -28.57 -0.25 -14.43
C GLU A 318 -27.18 -0.35 -15.10
N TYR A 319 -26.10 -0.42 -14.32
CA TYR A 319 -24.73 -0.32 -14.83
C TYR A 319 -23.99 -1.65 -14.89
N ASN A 320 -24.26 -2.61 -13.98
CA ASN A 320 -23.60 -3.92 -13.95
C ASN A 320 -24.40 -4.93 -14.79
N THR A 321 -24.38 -4.73 -16.10
CA THR A 321 -25.21 -5.46 -17.08
C THR A 321 -24.43 -6.36 -18.02
N ARG A 322 -23.08 -6.28 -17.99
CA ARG A 322 -22.22 -7.01 -18.92
C ARG A 322 -21.81 -8.36 -18.33
N PHE A 323 -22.54 -9.42 -18.66
CA PHE A 323 -22.18 -10.76 -18.21
C PHE A 323 -20.85 -11.23 -18.82
N ARG A 324 -19.98 -11.79 -17.98
CA ARG A 324 -18.73 -12.46 -18.37
C ARG A 324 -18.56 -13.75 -17.58
N ALA A 325 -17.90 -14.72 -18.18
CA ALA A 325 -17.51 -15.98 -17.55
C ALA A 325 -16.44 -16.67 -18.41
N GLY A 326 -15.49 -17.35 -17.77
CA GLY A 326 -14.49 -18.16 -18.49
C GLY A 326 -13.31 -17.34 -19.01
N HIS A 327 -12.59 -17.89 -19.99
CA HIS A 327 -11.47 -17.24 -20.68
C HIS A 327 -12.00 -16.36 -21.81
#